data_AF-A0A553JYL1-F1
#
_entry.id   AF-A0A553JYL1-F1
#
_cell.length_a   1.000
_cell.length_b   1.000
_cell.length_c   1.000
_cell.angle_alpha   90.00
_cell.angle_beta   90.00
_cell.angle_gamma   90.00
#
_symmetry.space_group_name_H-M   'P 1'
#
loop_
_entity.id
_entity.type
_entity.pdbx_description
1 polymer ?
#
loop_
_entity_poly.entity_id
_entity_poly.type
_entity_poly.pdbx_seq_one_letter_code
_entity_poly.pdbx_strand_id
1 'polypeptide(L)'
;EAQGKKLAESQTVEDLKQYKKLVKQFLDDAVKNSLQLEEQRGFSRGGRSKIYKLVKEVDQKLVELTNTVLEKEKKGLDLLGLVGEIQGLIINIYT
;
A
#
# COMPACT_ATOMS: atom_id res chain seq x y z
N GLU A 1 0.33 7.57 7.05
CA GLU A 1 1.62 8.26 7.24
C GLU A 1 2.27 7.93 8.58
N ALA A 2 1.67 8.28 9.73
CA ALA A 2 2.26 8.07 11.06
C ALA A 2 2.75 6.62 11.33
N GLN A 3 1.92 5.60 11.02
CA GLN A 3 2.32 4.20 11.23
C GLN A 3 3.48 3.76 10.32
N GLY A 4 3.62 4.35 9.12
CA GLY A 4 4.72 4.06 8.22
C GLY A 4 6.05 4.60 8.76
N LYS A 5 6.04 5.83 9.29
CA LYS A 5 7.19 6.40 9.99
C LYS A 5 7.58 5.58 11.22
N LYS A 6 6.60 5.20 12.03
CA LYS A 6 6.82 4.36 13.21
C LYS A 6 7.47 3.02 12.84
N LEU A 7 7.01 2.37 11.77
CA LEU A 7 7.61 1.13 11.26
C LEU A 7 9.06 1.32 10.81
N ALA A 8 9.36 2.40 10.08
CA ALA A 8 10.72 2.69 9.63
C ALA A 8 11.71 2.91 10.79
N GLU A 9 11.22 3.48 11.89
CA GLU A 9 11.99 3.73 13.11
C GLU A 9 12.13 2.46 13.99
N SER A 10 11.04 1.75 14.25
CA SER A 10 11.02 0.63 15.19
C SER A 10 11.44 -0.70 14.57
N GLN A 11 11.15 -0.90 13.28
CA GLN A 11 11.39 -2.12 12.50
C GLN A 11 10.87 -3.40 13.19
N THR A 12 9.79 -3.28 13.97
CA THR A 12 9.22 -4.42 14.67
C THR A 12 8.16 -5.14 13.82
N VAL A 13 8.02 -6.45 14.05
CA VAL A 13 6.97 -7.27 13.42
C VAL A 13 5.57 -6.77 13.81
N GLU A 14 5.40 -6.27 15.03
CA GLU A 14 4.17 -5.65 15.54
C GLU A 14 3.76 -4.44 14.66
N ASP A 15 4.69 -3.50 14.46
CA ASP A 15 4.43 -2.30 13.66
C ASP A 15 4.26 -2.62 12.18
N LEU A 16 4.95 -3.64 11.67
CA LEU A 16 4.76 -4.14 10.30
C LEU A 16 3.34 -4.68 10.12
N LYS A 17 2.87 -5.51 11.05
CA LYS A 17 1.53 -6.10 11.01
C LYS A 17 0.46 -5.00 11.04
N GLN A 18 0.64 -4.00 11.90
CA GLN A 18 -0.28 -2.87 11.98
C GLN A 18 -0.26 -2.02 10.70
N TYR A 19 0.91 -1.76 10.13
CA TYR A 19 1.03 -1.04 8.86
C TYR A 19 0.33 -1.79 7.71
N LYS A 20 0.59 -3.09 7.55
CA LYS A 20 -0.06 -3.94 6.53
C LYS A 20 -1.58 -3.96 6.68
N LYS A 21 -2.08 -4.01 7.93
CA LYS A 21 -3.52 -3.96 8.20
C LYS A 21 -4.15 -2.66 7.71
N LEU A 22 -3.54 -1.52 8.02
CA LEU A 22 -4.03 -0.20 7.60
C LEU A 22 -4.01 -0.04 6.08
N VAL A 23 -2.91 -0.46 5.43
CA VAL A 23 -2.81 -0.43 3.96
C VAL A 23 -3.91 -1.29 3.33
N LYS A 24 -4.12 -2.51 3.83
CA LYS A 24 -5.16 -3.40 3.32
C LYS A 24 -6.56 -2.79 3.46
N GLN A 25 -6.89 -2.25 4.64
CA GLN A 25 -8.17 -1.59 4.88
C GLN A 25 -8.39 -0.43 3.90
N PHE A 26 -7.36 0.39 3.71
CA PHE A 26 -7.44 1.50 2.76
C PHE A 26 -7.69 1.02 1.32
N LEU A 27 -6.94 0.01 0.86
CA LEU A 27 -7.11 -0.53 -0.50
C LEU A 27 -8.52 -1.12 -0.69
N ASP A 28 -9.03 -1.85 0.28
CA ASP A 28 -10.38 -2.42 0.24
C ASP A 28 -11.45 -1.32 0.08
N ASP A 29 -11.32 -0.22 0.83
CA ASP A 29 -12.24 0.92 0.76
C ASP A 29 -12.10 1.69 -0.56
N ALA A 30 -10.87 1.91 -1.03
CA ALA A 30 -10.60 2.59 -2.30
C ALA A 30 -11.18 1.81 -3.50
N VAL A 31 -10.98 0.49 -3.53
CA VAL A 31 -11.54 -0.38 -4.58
C VAL A 31 -13.08 -0.34 -4.55
N LYS A 32 -13.70 -0.47 -3.37
CA LYS A 32 -15.16 -0.40 -3.25
C LYS A 32 -15.72 0.94 -3.75
N ASN A 33 -15.12 2.05 -3.34
CA ASN A 33 -15.55 3.38 -3.77
C ASN A 33 -15.38 3.57 -5.29
N SER A 34 -14.28 3.06 -5.86
CA SER A 34 -14.06 3.14 -7.30
C SER A 34 -15.12 2.37 -8.11
N LEU A 35 -15.53 1.19 -7.62
CA LEU A 35 -16.55 0.37 -8.27
C LEU A 35 -17.93 1.06 -8.24
N GLN A 36 -18.28 1.68 -7.10
CA GLN A 36 -19.52 2.46 -6.96
C GLN A 36 -19.54 3.67 -7.91
N LEU A 37 -18.42 4.38 -8.06
CA LEU A 37 -18.32 5.52 -8.98
C LEU A 37 -18.42 5.11 -10.45
N GLU A 38 -17.84 3.98 -10.84
CA GLU A 38 -17.98 3.46 -12.20
C GLU A 38 -19.42 3.04 -12.52
N GLU A 39 -20.15 2.46 -11.56
CA GLU A 39 -21.57 2.14 -11.73
C GLU A 39 -22.42 3.40 -11.96
N GLN A 40 -22.09 4.51 -11.30
CA GLN A 40 -22.81 5.78 -11.47
C GLN A 40 -22.53 6.50 -12.80
N ARG A 41 -21.31 6.38 -13.37
CA ARG A 41 -20.87 7.17 -14.53
C ARG A 41 -20.99 6.45 -15.89
N GLY A 42 -21.37 5.19 -15.90
CA GLY A 42 -21.41 4.37 -17.12
C GLY A 42 -20.01 3.83 -17.48
N PHE A 43 -19.97 2.55 -17.85
CA PHE A 43 -18.76 1.73 -17.94
C PHE A 43 -17.63 2.32 -18.80
N SER A 44 -16.42 2.43 -18.23
CA SER A 44 -15.16 2.34 -18.98
C SER A 44 -14.34 1.16 -18.46
N ARG A 45 -14.20 0.12 -19.28
CA ARG A 45 -13.52 -1.15 -18.96
C ARG A 45 -12.04 -0.98 -18.57
N GLY A 46 -11.43 0.18 -18.89
CA GLY A 46 -10.03 0.50 -18.62
C GLY A 46 -9.73 0.92 -17.18
N GLY A 47 -10.71 1.48 -16.45
CA GLY A 47 -10.52 1.97 -15.08
C GLY A 47 -10.22 0.84 -14.09
N ARG A 48 -11.09 -0.17 -14.03
CA ARG A 48 -10.90 -1.38 -13.21
C ARG A 48 -9.55 -2.05 -13.41
N SER A 49 -9.13 -2.25 -14.66
CA SER A 49 -7.86 -2.94 -14.96
C SER A 49 -6.65 -2.18 -14.41
N LYS A 50 -6.67 -0.83 -14.43
CA LYS A 50 -5.60 -0.01 -13.88
C LYS A 50 -5.56 -0.13 -12.35
N ILE A 51 -6.72 -0.09 -11.70
CA ILE A 51 -6.82 -0.22 -10.24
C ILE A 51 -6.30 -1.58 -9.76
N TYR A 52 -6.72 -2.68 -10.38
CA TYR A 52 -6.23 -4.01 -10.00
C TYR A 52 -4.71 -4.15 -10.19
N LYS A 53 -4.15 -3.52 -11.23
CA LYS A 53 -2.71 -3.50 -11.44
C LYS A 53 -2.00 -2.77 -10.30
N LEU A 54 -2.47 -1.59 -9.91
CA LEU A 54 -1.90 -0.82 -8.80
C LEU A 54 -2.00 -1.57 -7.47
N VAL A 55 -3.15 -2.21 -7.18
CA VAL A 55 -3.32 -3.04 -5.97
C VAL A 55 -2.29 -4.18 -5.95
N LYS A 56 -2.05 -4.83 -7.09
CA LYS A 56 -1.04 -5.89 -7.20
C LYS A 56 0.38 -5.36 -6.96
N GLU A 57 0.70 -4.17 -7.46
CA GLU A 57 2.00 -3.53 -7.20
C GLU A 57 2.18 -3.18 -5.71
N VAL A 58 1.13 -2.70 -5.04
CA VAL A 58 1.17 -2.46 -3.59
C VAL A 58 1.42 -3.75 -2.81
N ASP A 59 0.75 -4.84 -3.17
CA ASP A 59 0.93 -6.14 -2.51
C ASP A 59 2.39 -6.64 -2.64
N GLN A 60 2.98 -6.52 -3.84
CA GLN A 60 4.39 -6.84 -4.06
C GLN A 60 5.32 -6.00 -3.17
N LYS A 61 5.05 -4.70 -3.03
CA LYS A 61 5.83 -3.82 -2.15
C LYS A 61 5.65 -4.14 -0.67
N LEU A 62 4.48 -4.62 -0.24
CA LEU A 62 4.28 -5.11 1.13
C LEU A 62 5.06 -6.40 1.42
N VAL A 63 5.26 -7.27 0.41
CA VAL A 63 6.13 -8.44 0.54
C VAL A 63 7.59 -8.01 0.65
N GLU A 64 8.04 -7.09 -0.21
CA GLU A 64 9.39 -6.51 -0.15
C GLU A 64 9.68 -5.85 1.21
N LEU A 65 8.73 -5.08 1.72
CA LEU A 65 8.79 -4.48 3.05
C LEU A 65 8.87 -5.54 4.15
N THR A 66 8.10 -6.61 4.03
CA THR A 66 8.13 -7.72 5.00
C THR A 66 9.52 -8.36 5.05
N ASN A 67 10.09 -8.67 3.89
CA ASN A 67 11.43 -9.26 3.80
C ASN A 67 12.49 -8.30 4.37
N THR A 68 12.40 -7.01 4.04
CA THR A 68 13.32 -5.98 4.53
C THR A 68 13.28 -5.85 6.06
N VAL A 69 12.11 -5.94 6.69
CA VAL A 69 11.99 -5.93 8.16
C VAL A 69 12.59 -7.19 8.81
N LEU A 70 12.48 -8.35 8.14
CA LEU A 70 13.06 -9.60 8.63
C LEU A 70 14.58 -9.67 8.43
N GLU A 71 15.08 -9.02 7.38
CA GLU A 71 16.51 -8.80 7.11
C GLU A 71 17.06 -7.73 8.06
N LYS A 72 17.43 -8.13 9.28
CA LYS A 72 17.92 -7.25 10.37
C LYS A 72 19.16 -6.39 10.06
N GLU A 73 19.76 -6.51 8.87
CA GLU A 73 20.96 -5.77 8.45
C GLU A 73 20.65 -4.51 7.61
N LYS A 74 19.40 -4.29 7.19
CA LYS A 74 19.05 -3.15 6.32
C LYS A 74 18.84 -1.84 7.08
N LYS A 75 19.17 -0.72 6.43
CA LYS A 75 19.10 0.61 7.04
C LYS A 75 17.66 1.09 7.10
N GLY A 76 17.29 1.81 8.16
CA GLY A 76 15.95 2.40 8.28
C GLY A 76 15.56 3.36 7.15
N LEU A 77 16.56 3.92 6.45
CA LEU A 77 16.38 4.73 5.24
C LEU A 77 15.78 3.95 4.07
N ASP A 78 16.17 2.69 3.88
CA ASP A 78 15.63 1.80 2.84
C ASP A 78 14.16 1.49 3.13
N LEU A 79 13.85 1.25 4.41
CA LEU A 79 12.50 0.99 4.89
C LEU A 79 11.58 2.22 4.69
N LEU A 80 12.11 3.42 4.96
CA LEU A 80 11.40 4.67 4.74
C LEU A 80 11.09 4.88 3.24
N GLY A 81 12.04 4.54 2.36
CA GLY A 81 11.84 4.56 0.91
C GLY A 81 10.70 3.65 0.47
N LEU A 82 10.69 2.39 0.92
CA LEU A 82 9.61 1.44 0.62
C LEU A 82 8.24 1.91 1.12
N VAL A 83 8.18 2.47 2.34
CA VAL A 83 6.95 3.06 2.87
C VAL A 83 6.47 4.22 1.98
N GLY A 84 7.37 5.07 1.51
CA GLY A 84 7.06 6.17 0.59
C GLY A 84 6.55 5.69 -0.77
N GLU A 85 7.16 4.66 -1.35
CA GLU A 85 6.71 4.04 -2.60
C GLU A 85 5.27 3.49 -2.46
N ILE A 86 4.99 2.77 -1.37
CA ILE A 86 3.65 2.26 -1.07
C ILE A 86 2.65 3.41 -0.96
N GLN A 87 3.01 4.51 -0.29
CA GLN A 87 2.15 5.69 -0.20
C GLN A 87 1.87 6.31 -1.57
N GLY A 88 2.89 6.44 -2.43
CA GLY A 88 2.72 6.95 -3.80
C GLY A 88 1.77 6.09 -4.63
N LEU A 89 1.90 4.76 -4.55
CA LEU A 89 0.99 3.83 -5.23
C LEU A 89 -0.45 3.96 -4.71
N ILE A 90 -0.63 4.12 -3.41
CA ILE A 90 -1.96 4.31 -2.80
C ILE A 90 -2.61 5.61 -3.28
N ILE A 91 -1.85 6.71 -3.38
CA ILE A 91 -2.36 7.99 -3.91
C ILE A 91 -2.83 7.82 -5.37
N ASN A 92 -2.09 7.06 -6.18
CA ASN A 92 -2.44 6.78 -7.57
C ASN A 92 -3.72 5.93 -7.74
N ILE A 93 -4.17 5.22 -6.70
CA ILE A 93 -5.43 4.47 -6.72
C ILE A 93 -6.63 5.40 -6.49
N TYR A 94 -6.42 6.48 -5.72
CA TYR A 94 -7.46 7.45 -5.41
C TYR A 94 -7.64 8.53 -6.49
N THR A 95 -6.57 8.79 -7.27
CA THR A 95 -6.51 9.90 -8.24
C THR A 95 -6.71 9.40 -9.67
#